data_AF-A0A660WBM7-F1
#
_entry.id   AF-A0A660WBM7-F1
#
_cell.length_a   1.000
_cell.length_b   1.000
_cell.length_c   1.000
_cell.angle_alpha   90.00
_cell.angle_beta   90.00
_cell.angle_gamma   90.00
#
_symmetry.space_group_name_H-M   'P 1'
#
loop_
_entity.id
_entity.type
_entity.pdbx_description
1 polymer ?
#
loop_
_entity_poly.entity_id
_entity_poly.type
_entity_poly.pdbx_seq_one_letter_code
_entity_poly.pdbx_strand_id
1 'polypeptide(L)'
;ALSFGLSCIASDIPANQEVGLSEERFFKAGDVQGLAKKIGEFIEKPLSDEERQRQINMVAERYDWEKIAERTLEVYKLALGSRLR
;
A
#
# COMPACT_ATOMS: atom_id res chain seq x y z
N ALA A 1 3.93 7.43 3.06
CA ALA A 1 5.06 7.34 2.12
C ALA A 1 4.58 7.31 0.67
N LEU A 2 3.73 6.34 0.28
CA LEU A 2 3.26 6.21 -1.11
C LEU A 2 2.44 7.41 -1.62
N SER A 3 1.54 7.96 -0.81
CA SER A 3 0.76 9.18 -1.12
C SER A 3 1.62 10.43 -1.36
N PHE A 4 2.86 10.43 -0.87
CA PHE A 4 3.83 11.50 -1.10
C PHE A 4 4.77 11.19 -2.29
N GLY A 5 4.49 10.13 -3.05
CA GLY A 5 5.29 9.74 -4.20
C GLY A 5 6.72 9.32 -3.85
N LEU A 6 6.95 8.76 -2.65
CA LEU A 6 8.27 8.25 -2.27
C LEU A 6 8.51 6.85 -2.87
N SER A 7 9.74 6.56 -3.28
CA SER A 7 10.16 5.22 -3.75
C SER A 7 10.23 4.27 -2.56
N CYS A 8 9.20 3.44 -2.41
CA CYS A 8 9.10 2.51 -1.28
C CYS A 8 9.51 1.09 -1.69
N ILE A 9 10.03 0.37 -0.70
CA ILE A 9 10.21 -1.08 -0.67
C ILE A 9 9.51 -1.61 0.59
N ALA A 10 9.07 -2.86 0.58
CA ALA A 10 8.30 -3.42 1.69
C ALA A 10 8.60 -4.91 1.89
N SER A 11 8.36 -5.45 3.09
CA SER A 11 8.43 -6.89 3.29
C SER A 11 7.25 -7.59 2.62
N ASP A 12 7.41 -8.85 2.22
CA ASP A 12 6.43 -9.74 1.60
C ASP A 12 5.33 -10.26 2.56
N ILE A 13 5.05 -9.54 3.66
CA ILE A 13 3.91 -9.88 4.50
C ILE A 13 2.61 -9.62 3.73
N PRO A 14 1.54 -10.41 3.95
CA PRO A 14 0.33 -10.32 3.13
C PRO A 14 -0.23 -8.89 3.03
N ALA A 15 -0.29 -8.16 4.15
CA ALA A 15 -0.81 -6.79 4.19
C ALA A 15 -0.06 -5.80 3.27
N ASN A 16 1.24 -5.99 3.06
CA ASN A 16 2.01 -5.11 2.17
C ASN A 16 1.85 -5.48 0.69
N GLN A 17 1.62 -6.76 0.38
CA GLN A 17 1.42 -7.23 -1.00
C GLN A 17 0.10 -6.69 -1.60
N GLU A 18 -0.93 -6.50 -0.76
CA GLU A 18 -2.20 -5.90 -1.15
C GLU A 18 -2.09 -4.44 -1.64
N VAL A 19 -0.96 -3.77 -1.37
CA VAL A 19 -0.74 -2.35 -1.73
C VAL A 19 -0.48 -2.17 -3.23
N GLY A 20 -0.14 -3.23 -3.95
CA GLY A 20 0.02 -3.19 -5.41
C GLY A 20 1.32 -2.57 -5.91
N LEU A 21 2.41 -2.69 -5.14
CA LEU A 21 3.77 -2.41 -5.63
C LEU A 21 4.20 -3.48 -6.64
N SER A 22 5.20 -3.17 -7.48
CA SER A 22 5.83 -4.20 -8.33
C SER A 22 6.50 -5.27 -7.46
N GLU A 23 6.47 -6.54 -7.91
CA GLU A 23 7.03 -7.68 -7.17
C GLU A 23 8.51 -7.47 -6.76
N GLU A 24 9.27 -6.78 -7.60
CA GLU A 24 10.67 -6.44 -7.34
C GLU A 24 10.88 -5.49 -6.15
N ARG A 25 9.83 -4.82 -5.64
CA ARG A 25 9.90 -3.93 -4.47
C ARG A 25 9.75 -4.67 -3.15
N PHE A 26 9.49 -5.98 -3.18
CA PHE A 26 9.37 -6.79 -1.99
C PHE A 26 10.67 -7.51 -1.61
N PHE A 27 10.85 -7.71 -0.32
CA PHE A 27 11.87 -8.58 0.27
C PHE A 27 11.25 -9.50 1.32
N LYS A 28 11.91 -10.60 1.66
CA LYS A 28 11.38 -11.55 2.64
C LYS A 28 11.32 -10.95 4.04
N ALA A 29 10.20 -11.12 4.74
CA ALA A 29 10.06 -10.67 6.13
C ALA A 29 11.15 -11.29 7.03
N GLY A 30 11.86 -10.43 7.77
CA GLY A 30 13.00 -10.82 8.62
C GLY A 30 14.34 -10.98 7.88
N ASP A 31 14.37 -10.88 6.55
CA ASP A 31 15.61 -10.93 5.77
C ASP A 31 16.29 -9.56 5.69
N VAL A 32 17.20 -9.31 6.63
CA VAL A 32 18.00 -8.08 6.70
C VAL A 32 18.89 -7.89 5.48
N GLN A 33 19.43 -8.98 4.91
CA GLN A 33 20.28 -8.90 3.73
C GLN A 33 19.47 -8.56 2.48
N GLY A 34 18.28 -9.15 2.35
CA GLY A 34 17.29 -8.80 1.32
C GLY A 34 16.88 -7.33 1.39
N LEU A 35 16.60 -6.82 2.60
CA LEU A 35 16.32 -5.40 2.81
C LEU A 35 17.48 -4.50 2.36
N ALA A 36 18.71 -4.78 2.81
CA ALA A 36 19.90 -3.99 2.47
C ALA A 36 20.14 -3.97 0.95
N LYS A 37 19.98 -5.12 0.29
CA LYS A 37 20.07 -5.24 -1.17
C LYS A 37 19.02 -4.35 -1.86
N LYS A 38 17.76 -4.41 -1.42
CA LYS A 38 16.68 -3.60 -2.01
C LYS A 38 16.89 -2.11 -1.83
N ILE A 39 17.39 -1.68 -0.68
CA ILE A 39 17.76 -0.27 -0.45
C ILE A 39 18.80 0.18 -1.48
N GLY A 40 19.89 -0.59 -1.64
CA GLY A 40 20.92 -0.28 -2.63
C GLY A 40 20.39 -0.25 -4.06
N GLU A 41 19.55 -1.22 -4.44
CA GLU A 41 18.95 -1.30 -5.78
C GLU A 41 18.09 -0.07 -6.13
N PHE A 42 17.25 0.38 -5.21
CA PHE A 42 16.24 1.42 -5.49
C PHE A 42 16.70 2.85 -5.16
N ILE A 43 17.85 3.03 -4.52
CA ILE A 43 18.54 4.33 -4.47
C ILE A 43 19.06 4.70 -5.86
N GLU A 44 19.64 3.74 -6.58
CA GLU A 44 20.17 3.92 -7.94
C GLU A 44 19.08 3.91 -9.03
N LYS A 45 17.83 3.63 -8.66
CA LYS A 45 16.66 3.55 -9.55
C LYS A 45 15.52 4.42 -9.00
N PRO A 46 15.66 5.75 -9.01
CA PRO A 46 14.59 6.65 -8.59
C PRO A 46 13.36 6.48 -9.49
N LEU A 47 12.18 6.74 -8.94
CA LEU A 47 10.95 6.81 -9.72
C LEU A 47 11.05 7.95 -10.74
N SER A 48 10.63 7.69 -11.97
CA SER A 48 10.29 8.76 -12.91
C SER A 48 9.09 9.56 -12.40
N ASP A 49 8.92 10.79 -12.91
CA ASP A 49 7.77 11.62 -12.56
C ASP A 49 6.42 10.95 -12.88
N GLU A 50 6.38 10.18 -13.97
CA GLU A 50 5.20 9.42 -14.39
C GLU A 50 4.88 8.26 -13.43
N GLU A 51 5.90 7.51 -12.98
CA GLU A 51 5.70 6.45 -11.97
C GLU A 51 5.29 7.04 -10.63
N ARG A 52 5.91 8.17 -10.25
CA ARG A 52 5.59 8.90 -9.04
C ARG A 52 4.13 9.35 -9.03
N GLN A 53 3.66 9.95 -10.13
CA GLN A 53 2.29 10.42 -10.24
C GLN A 53 1.30 9.25 -10.26
N ARG A 54 1.61 8.16 -10.98
CA ARG A 54 0.81 6.94 -10.97
C ARG A 54 0.63 6.37 -9.57
N GLN A 55 1.70 6.32 -8.77
CA GLN A 55 1.64 5.86 -7.39
C GLN A 55 0.74 6.74 -6.52
N ILE A 56 0.87 8.07 -6.63
CA ILE A 56 0.04 9.02 -5.87
C ILE A 56 -1.44 8.83 -6.22
N ASN A 57 -1.76 8.74 -7.51
CA ASN A 57 -3.14 8.56 -7.99
C ASN A 57 -3.73 7.23 -7.49
N MET A 58 -2.97 6.14 -7.59
CA MET A 58 -3.39 4.83 -7.08
C MET A 58 -3.75 4.89 -5.59
N VAL A 59 -2.96 5.60 -4.77
CA VAL A 59 -3.25 5.73 -3.33
C VAL A 59 -4.50 6.56 -3.09
N ALA A 60 -4.66 7.69 -3.79
CA ALA A 60 -5.85 8.54 -3.68
C ALA A 60 -7.12 7.80 -4.12
N GLU A 61 -7.04 6.91 -5.10
CA GLU A 61 -8.18 6.13 -5.58
C GLU A 61 -8.56 4.98 -4.62
N ARG A 62 -7.58 4.23 -4.12
CA ARG A 62 -7.82 2.99 -3.35
C ARG A 62 -7.91 3.18 -1.85
N TYR A 63 -7.24 4.19 -1.30
CA TYR A 63 -7.09 4.41 0.13
C TYR A 63 -7.67 5.76 0.60
N ASP A 64 -8.73 6.18 -0.06
CA ASP A 64 -9.52 7.37 0.28
C ASP A 64 -10.25 7.18 1.63
N TRP A 65 -9.94 8.06 2.60
CA TRP A 65 -10.50 7.97 3.95
C TRP A 65 -12.01 8.18 4.00
N GLU A 66 -12.57 9.05 3.15
CA GLU A 66 -14.01 9.30 3.16
C GLU A 66 -14.76 8.04 2.69
N LYS A 67 -14.32 7.46 1.58
CA LYS A 67 -14.90 6.21 1.06
C LYS A 67 -14.75 5.04 2.02
N ILE A 68 -13.58 4.91 2.67
CA ILE A 68 -13.35 3.85 3.65
C ILE A 68 -14.27 4.02 4.87
N ALA A 69 -14.44 5.25 5.37
CA ALA A 69 -15.32 5.53 6.49
C ALA A 69 -16.79 5.22 6.16
N GLU A 70 -17.26 5.59 4.98
CA GLU A 70 -18.60 5.28 4.49
C GLU A 70 -18.86 3.77 4.45
N ARG A 71 -17.97 3.01 3.81
CA ARG A 71 -18.08 1.54 3.73
C ARG A 71 -18.00 0.88 5.11
N THR A 72 -17.16 1.42 6.00
CA THR A 72 -17.07 0.92 7.38
C THR A 72 -18.39 1.14 8.13
N LEU A 73 -19.02 2.31 7.96
CA LEU A 73 -20.32 2.63 8.56
C LEU A 73 -21.44 1.73 8.02
N GLU A 74 -21.42 1.38 6.73
CA GLU A 74 -22.36 0.43 6.14
C GLU A 74 -22.30 -0.93 6.84
N VAL A 75 -21.10 -1.46 7.11
CA VAL A 75 -20.92 -2.72 7.84
C VAL A 75 -21.48 -2.61 9.27
N TYR A 76 -21.27 -1.51 9.96
CA TYR A 76 -21.85 -1.30 11.29
C TYR A 76 -23.38 -1.24 11.27
N LYS A 77 -23.97 -0.55 10.29
CA LYS A 77 -25.43 -0.51 10.09
C LYS A 77 -25.99 -1.90 9.82
N LEU A 78 -25.32 -2.70 8.99
CA LEU A 78 -25.71 -4.09 8.70
C LEU A 78 -25.66 -4.95 9.96
N ALA A 79 -24.58 -4.88 10.73
CA ALA A 79 -24.43 -5.66 11.97
C ALA A 79 -25.51 -5.33 13.01
N LEU A 80 -25.88 -4.05 13.14
CA LEU A 80 -26.96 -3.60 14.03
C LEU A 80 -28.36 -4.02 13.52
N GLY A 81 -28.61 -3.88 12.22
CA GLY A 81 -29.88 -4.28 11.60
C GLY A 81 -30.12 -5.80 11.62
N SER A 82 -29.06 -6.60 11.54
CA SER A 82 -29.12 -8.07 11.63
C SER A 82 -29.47 -8.58 13.03
N ARG A 83 -29.26 -7.76 14.06
CA ARG A 83 -29.44 -8.12 15.47
C ARG A 83 -30.85 -7.77 16.00
N LEU A 84 -31.64 -7.05 15.22
CA LEU A 84 -33.02 -6.63 15.55
C LEU A 84 -34.10 -7.43 14.80
N ARG A 85 -33.73 -8.52 14.12
CA ARG A 85 -34.65 -9.48 13.52
C ARG A 85 -34.57 -10.82 14.22
#